data_AF-A0A3B8Y054-F1
#
_entry.id   AF-A0A3B8Y054-F1
#
_cell.length_a   1.000
_cell.length_b   1.000
_cell.length_c   1.000
_cell.angle_alpha   90.00
_cell.angle_beta   90.00
_cell.angle_gamma   90.00
#
_symmetry.space_group_name_H-M   'P 1'
#
loop_
_entity.id
_entity.type
_entity.pdbx_description
1 polymer ?
#
loop_
_entity_poly.entity_id
_entity_poly.type
_entity_poly.pdbx_seq_one_letter_code
_entity_poly.pdbx_strand_id
1 'polypeptide(L)'
;MLKNFLSSSLILLAQLPTENPKFMTLKGLLEQSGFQVIMALPPQRGAYGLLQSNSRKIWINPVVFDLNIALPTLIHESVHAAQVCAGEGTIKMLGLDIEPINQARPYFQHYTDIDRRDLEREAYAVQTQPNSFDLAISLLKKHCQIK
;
A
#
# COMPACT_ATOMS: atom_id res chain seq x y z
N MET A 1 56.99 3.32 -20.43
CA MET A 1 56.29 3.46 -19.14
C MET A 1 54.96 4.16 -19.39
N LEU A 2 53.86 3.41 -19.54
CA LEU A 2 52.52 3.98 -19.68
C LEU A 2 51.72 3.55 -18.44
N LYS A 3 51.25 4.55 -17.68
CA LYS A 3 50.61 4.39 -16.37
C LYS A 3 49.20 3.80 -16.54
N ASN A 4 48.94 2.72 -15.79
CA ASN A 4 47.60 2.18 -15.57
C ASN A 4 46.72 3.23 -14.87
N PHE A 5 45.64 3.65 -15.53
CA PHE A 5 44.51 4.26 -14.83
C PHE A 5 43.53 3.14 -14.46
N LEU A 6 43.62 2.67 -13.23
CA LEU A 6 42.57 1.87 -12.60
C LEU A 6 41.44 2.84 -12.24
N SER A 7 40.42 2.91 -13.09
CA SER A 7 39.19 3.63 -12.77
C SER A 7 38.36 2.75 -11.84
N SER A 8 38.54 2.92 -10.53
CA SER A 8 37.68 2.32 -9.51
C SER A 8 36.30 2.97 -9.58
N SER A 9 35.37 2.35 -10.31
CA SER A 9 33.96 2.70 -10.22
C SER A 9 33.45 2.33 -8.83
N LEU A 10 33.29 3.32 -7.95
CA LEU A 10 32.47 3.17 -6.75
C LEU A 10 31.03 2.96 -7.20
N ILE A 11 30.57 1.70 -7.16
CA ILE A 11 29.14 1.40 -7.21
C ILE A 11 28.59 1.80 -5.84
N LEU A 12 27.99 2.97 -5.77
CA LEU A 12 27.17 3.38 -4.63
C LEU A 12 25.90 2.51 -4.66
N LEU A 13 25.96 1.33 -4.04
CA LEU A 13 24.77 0.58 -3.70
C LEU A 13 24.00 1.44 -2.70
N ALA A 14 23.01 2.20 -3.18
CA ALA A 14 22.00 2.78 -2.32
C ALA A 14 21.39 1.62 -1.53
N GLN A 15 21.78 1.48 -0.26
CA GLN A 15 21.18 0.53 0.65
C GLN A 15 19.72 0.95 0.76
N LEU A 16 18.82 0.13 0.20
CA LEU A 16 17.39 0.32 0.42
C LEU A 16 17.16 0.36 1.94
N PRO A 17 16.40 1.34 2.45
CA PRO A 17 16.18 1.50 3.87
C PRO A 17 15.64 0.19 4.45
N THR A 18 16.23 -0.22 5.57
CA THR A 18 15.93 -1.40 6.40
C THR A 18 14.57 -2.03 6.10
N GLU A 19 14.58 -3.22 5.50
CA GLU A 19 13.36 -3.94 5.12
C GLU A 19 12.47 -4.16 6.35
N ASN A 20 11.35 -3.44 6.43
CA ASN A 20 10.34 -3.71 7.45
C ASN A 20 9.74 -5.10 7.15
N PRO A 21 9.90 -6.11 8.03
CA PRO A 21 9.46 -7.48 7.73
C PRO A 21 7.96 -7.56 7.47
N LYS A 22 7.16 -6.75 8.19
CA LYS A 22 5.71 -6.67 8.00
C LYS A 22 5.36 -6.12 6.61
N PHE A 23 6.10 -5.12 6.14
CA PHE A 23 5.91 -4.59 4.78
C PHE A 23 6.16 -5.69 3.75
N MET A 24 7.27 -6.42 3.87
CA MET A 24 7.61 -7.50 2.93
C MET A 24 6.60 -8.64 2.97
N THR A 25 6.13 -9.03 4.15
CA THR A 25 5.06 -10.03 4.30
C THR A 25 3.76 -9.58 3.62
N LEU A 26 3.31 -8.35 3.88
CA LEU A 26 2.06 -7.84 3.31
C LEU A 26 2.17 -7.67 1.79
N LYS A 27 3.31 -7.19 1.29
CA LYS A 27 3.61 -7.11 -0.14
C LYS A 27 3.52 -8.48 -0.80
N GLY A 28 4.16 -9.50 -0.22
CA GLY A 28 4.11 -10.86 -0.73
C GLY A 28 2.69 -11.42 -0.76
N LEU A 29 1.89 -11.16 0.26
CA LEU A 29 0.49 -11.60 0.31
C LEU A 29 -0.39 -10.93 -0.76
N LEU A 30 -0.16 -9.65 -1.03
CA LEU A 30 -0.81 -8.92 -2.13
C LEU A 30 -0.43 -9.52 -3.48
N GLU A 31 0.85 -9.86 -3.67
CA GLU A 31 1.36 -10.49 -4.89
C GLU A 31 0.78 -11.90 -5.10
N GLN A 32 0.70 -12.72 -4.05
CA GLN A 32 0.03 -14.02 -4.06
C GLN A 32 -1.48 -13.90 -4.34
N SER A 33 -2.08 -12.77 -3.99
CA SER A 33 -3.49 -12.44 -4.28
C SER A 33 -3.71 -11.92 -5.72
N GLY A 34 -2.65 -11.92 -6.54
CA GLY A 34 -2.70 -11.53 -7.95
C GLY A 34 -2.63 -10.02 -8.20
N PHE A 35 -2.16 -9.23 -7.23
CA PHE A 35 -1.82 -7.82 -7.44
C PHE A 35 -0.35 -7.68 -7.81
N GLN A 36 -0.01 -6.65 -8.58
CA GLN A 36 1.38 -6.26 -8.82
C GLN A 36 1.73 -5.07 -7.93
N VAL A 37 2.67 -5.23 -7.00
CA VAL A 37 3.14 -4.13 -6.15
C VAL A 37 4.38 -3.49 -6.78
N ILE A 38 4.25 -2.23 -7.16
CA ILE A 38 5.23 -1.47 -7.95
C ILE A 38 5.84 -0.37 -7.09
N MET A 39 7.16 -0.41 -6.90
CA MET A 39 7.93 0.59 -6.14
C MET A 39 8.39 1.72 -7.05
N ALA A 40 7.49 2.65 -7.37
CA ALA A 40 7.75 3.81 -8.22
C ALA A 40 6.74 4.93 -7.95
N LEU A 41 6.99 6.11 -8.52
CA LEU A 41 6.04 7.22 -8.45
C LEU A 41 4.66 6.78 -8.99
N PRO A 42 3.58 6.93 -8.21
CA PRO A 42 2.24 6.65 -8.71
C PRO A 42 1.87 7.58 -9.88
N PRO A 43 1.02 7.11 -10.82
CA PRO A 43 0.53 7.96 -11.92
C PRO A 43 -0.30 9.15 -11.43
N GLN A 44 -0.88 9.07 -10.23
CA GLN A 44 -1.54 10.20 -9.58
C GLN A 44 -0.54 11.04 -8.79
N ARG A 45 -0.38 12.31 -9.18
CA ARG A 45 0.53 13.24 -8.51
C ARG A 45 0.15 13.42 -7.04
N GLY A 46 1.15 13.39 -6.16
CA GLY A 46 0.99 13.61 -4.72
C GLY A 46 0.52 12.38 -3.93
N ALA A 47 0.25 11.26 -4.60
CA ALA A 47 -0.11 10.02 -3.93
C ALA A 47 1.12 9.33 -3.30
N TYR A 48 0.94 8.83 -2.08
CA TYR A 48 1.91 7.96 -1.41
C TYR A 48 1.71 6.48 -1.79
N GLY A 49 0.46 6.06 -1.89
CA GLY A 49 0.02 4.77 -2.42
C GLY A 49 -1.08 4.98 -3.45
N LEU A 50 -1.22 4.04 -4.39
CA LEU A 50 -2.34 4.02 -5.32
C LEU A 50 -2.65 2.61 -5.82
N LEU A 51 -3.81 2.09 -5.46
CA LEU A 51 -4.40 0.93 -6.10
C LEU A 51 -5.17 1.33 -7.36
N GLN A 52 -4.89 0.63 -8.46
CA GLN A 52 -5.66 0.67 -9.70
C GLN A 52 -6.38 -0.67 -9.87
N SER A 53 -7.69 -0.68 -9.61
CA SER A 53 -8.54 -1.89 -9.60
C SER A 53 -8.49 -2.66 -10.92
N ASN A 54 -8.72 -1.98 -12.05
CA ASN A 54 -8.81 -2.59 -13.38
C ASN A 54 -7.54 -3.38 -13.76
N SER A 55 -6.37 -2.90 -13.37
CA SER A 55 -5.09 -3.54 -13.68
C SER A 55 -4.49 -4.31 -12.51
N ARG A 56 -5.15 -4.32 -11.35
CA ARG A 56 -4.64 -4.89 -10.08
C ARG A 56 -3.21 -4.44 -9.76
N LYS A 57 -2.91 -3.16 -10.01
CA LYS A 57 -1.60 -2.57 -9.72
C LYS A 57 -1.68 -1.76 -8.44
N ILE A 58 -0.69 -1.90 -7.59
CA ILE A 58 -0.52 -1.11 -6.38
C ILE A 58 0.80 -0.37 -6.51
N TRP A 59 0.74 0.95 -6.66
CA TRP A 59 1.91 1.80 -6.70
C TRP A 59 2.25 2.24 -5.29
N ILE A 60 3.51 2.12 -4.90
CA ILE A 60 4.03 2.64 -3.64
C ILE A 60 5.14 3.62 -3.95
N ASN A 61 4.89 4.89 -3.62
CA ASN A 61 5.84 5.97 -3.83
C ASN A 61 7.08 5.76 -2.94
N PRO A 62 8.31 5.65 -3.46
CA PRO A 62 9.50 5.39 -2.65
C PRO A 62 9.75 6.39 -1.50
N VAL A 63 9.22 7.60 -1.57
CA VAL A 63 9.35 8.60 -0.49
C VAL A 63 8.76 8.13 0.86
N VAL A 64 7.83 7.17 0.84
CA VAL A 64 7.18 6.66 2.07
C VAL A 64 8.15 5.97 3.02
N PHE A 65 9.28 5.46 2.53
CA PHE A 65 10.30 4.85 3.39
C PHE A 65 11.06 5.93 4.16
N ASP A 66 11.45 7.01 3.49
CA ASP A 66 12.13 8.16 4.12
C ASP A 66 11.22 8.85 5.13
N LEU A 67 9.93 8.91 4.85
CA LEU A 67 8.90 9.45 5.75
C LEU A 67 8.47 8.48 6.87
N ASN A 68 9.00 7.25 6.90
CA ASN A 68 8.62 6.20 7.84
C ASN A 68 7.11 5.85 7.85
N ILE A 69 6.45 5.99 6.70
CA ILE A 69 5.02 5.67 6.51
C ILE A 69 4.79 4.52 5.51
N ALA A 70 5.83 3.80 5.11
CA ALA A 70 5.72 2.70 4.14
C ALA A 70 4.71 1.61 4.53
N LEU A 71 4.79 1.09 5.76
CA LEU A 71 3.87 0.07 6.25
C LEU A 71 2.42 0.57 6.32
N PRO A 72 2.09 1.72 6.94
CA PRO A 72 0.71 2.21 6.94
C PRO A 72 0.19 2.53 5.54
N THR A 73 1.02 3.02 4.62
CA THR A 73 0.63 3.18 3.21
C THR A 73 0.26 1.83 2.58
N LEU A 74 1.09 0.79 2.74
CA LEU A 74 0.77 -0.51 2.17
C LEU A 74 -0.45 -1.18 2.83
N ILE A 75 -0.64 -0.97 4.14
CA ILE A 75 -1.85 -1.40 4.86
C ILE A 75 -3.09 -0.75 4.24
N HIS A 76 -3.05 0.54 3.98
CA HIS A 76 -4.14 1.26 3.33
C HIS A 76 -4.49 0.63 1.97
N GLU A 77 -3.50 0.50 1.09
CA GLU A 77 -3.71 -0.11 -0.24
C GLU A 77 -4.16 -1.57 -0.16
N SER A 78 -3.79 -2.29 0.90
CA SER A 78 -4.24 -3.67 1.10
C SER A 78 -5.73 -3.79 1.44
N VAL A 79 -6.31 -2.77 2.08
CA VAL A 79 -7.76 -2.71 2.30
C VAL A 79 -8.47 -2.50 0.97
N HIS A 80 -7.97 -1.59 0.13
CA HIS A 80 -8.49 -1.42 -1.23
C HIS A 80 -8.36 -2.71 -2.06
N ALA A 81 -7.28 -3.48 -1.88
CA ALA A 81 -7.12 -4.76 -2.55
C ALA A 81 -8.18 -5.77 -2.09
N ALA A 82 -8.45 -5.85 -0.78
CA ALA A 82 -9.53 -6.67 -0.23
C ALA A 82 -10.91 -6.21 -0.75
N GLN A 83 -11.17 -4.91 -0.82
CA GLN A 83 -12.38 -4.32 -1.40
C GLN A 83 -12.57 -4.71 -2.88
N VAL A 84 -11.48 -4.70 -3.67
CA VAL A 84 -11.49 -5.15 -5.07
C VAL A 84 -11.76 -6.65 -5.18
N CYS A 85 -11.15 -7.48 -4.33
CA CYS A 85 -11.42 -8.91 -4.33
C CYS A 85 -12.88 -9.20 -3.94
N ALA A 86 -13.39 -8.51 -2.93
CA ALA A 86 -14.78 -8.66 -2.48
C ALA A 86 -15.77 -8.29 -3.59
N GLY A 87 -15.48 -7.27 -4.40
CA GLY A 87 -16.29 -6.86 -5.54
C GLY A 87 -15.91 -7.51 -6.87
N GLU A 88 -15.19 -8.64 -6.84
CA GLU A 88 -14.87 -9.44 -8.03
C GLU A 88 -14.16 -8.64 -9.14
N GLY A 89 -13.30 -7.69 -8.75
CA GLY A 89 -12.59 -6.79 -9.66
C GLY A 89 -13.10 -5.35 -9.67
N THR A 90 -14.30 -5.12 -9.13
CA THR A 90 -14.79 -3.77 -8.81
C THR A 90 -14.52 -3.46 -7.34
N ILE A 91 -14.24 -2.19 -7.03
CA ILE A 91 -14.03 -1.78 -5.63
C ILE A 91 -15.40 -1.64 -4.95
N LYS A 92 -15.58 -2.26 -3.78
CA LYS A 92 -16.79 -2.13 -2.96
C LYS A 92 -16.46 -2.17 -1.47
N MET A 93 -17.33 -1.61 -0.65
CA MET A 93 -17.16 -1.63 0.81
C MET A 93 -17.12 -3.06 1.36
N LEU A 94 -16.37 -3.25 2.44
CA LEU A 94 -16.30 -4.50 3.20
C LEU A 94 -17.34 -4.54 4.34
N GLY A 95 -17.93 -3.40 4.71
CA GLY A 95 -18.89 -3.27 5.80
C GLY A 95 -18.23 -3.36 7.17
N LEU A 96 -17.08 -2.70 7.35
CA LEU A 96 -16.30 -2.80 8.59
C LEU A 96 -16.95 -2.01 9.73
N ASP A 97 -17.15 -2.67 10.87
CA ASP A 97 -17.60 -2.06 12.15
C ASP A 97 -16.41 -1.55 12.98
N ILE A 98 -15.53 -0.80 12.33
CA ILE A 98 -14.42 -0.07 12.96
C ILE A 98 -14.36 1.33 12.39
N GLU A 99 -13.96 2.29 13.22
CA GLU A 99 -13.85 3.69 12.84
C GLU A 99 -12.40 4.16 12.90
N PRO A 100 -12.01 5.10 12.00
CA PRO A 100 -10.69 5.72 12.07
C PRO A 100 -10.57 6.64 13.27
N ILE A 101 -9.33 6.84 13.73
CA ILE A 101 -9.03 7.89 14.72
C ILE A 101 -9.45 9.27 14.18
N ASN A 102 -9.82 10.19 15.06
CA ASN A 102 -10.34 11.50 14.67
C ASN A 102 -9.37 12.29 13.76
N GLN A 103 -8.06 12.13 13.96
CA GLN A 103 -7.01 12.79 13.20
C GLN A 103 -6.97 12.36 11.72
N ALA A 104 -7.53 11.18 11.39
CA ALA A 104 -7.56 10.68 10.02
C ALA A 104 -8.77 11.17 9.22
N ARG A 105 -9.80 11.73 9.89
CA ARG A 105 -11.04 12.20 9.26
C ARG A 105 -10.83 13.16 8.07
N PRO A 106 -9.93 14.17 8.14
CA PRO A 106 -9.73 15.09 7.03
C PRO A 106 -9.27 14.42 5.72
N TYR A 107 -8.62 13.25 5.80
CA TYR A 107 -8.08 12.58 4.62
C TYR A 107 -9.11 11.89 3.74
N PHE A 108 -10.34 11.66 4.22
CA PHE A 108 -11.42 11.08 3.40
C PHE A 108 -12.69 11.94 3.36
N GLN A 109 -12.88 12.86 4.30
CA GLN A 109 -14.09 13.70 4.35
C GLN A 109 -14.22 14.69 3.19
N HIS A 110 -13.13 15.00 2.49
CA HIS A 110 -13.15 15.93 1.35
C HIS A 110 -13.77 15.31 0.08
N TYR A 111 -13.99 13.98 0.05
CA TYR A 111 -14.67 13.33 -1.07
C TYR A 111 -16.17 13.67 -1.06
N THR A 112 -16.64 14.22 -2.18
CA THR A 112 -18.06 14.53 -2.40
C THR A 112 -18.88 13.30 -2.77
N ASP A 113 -18.23 12.31 -3.38
CA ASP A 113 -18.80 11.00 -3.66
C ASP A 113 -18.85 10.18 -2.36
N ILE A 114 -20.05 9.77 -1.96
CA ILE A 114 -20.31 9.07 -0.69
C ILE A 114 -19.68 7.68 -0.70
N ASP A 115 -19.78 6.95 -1.82
CA ASP A 115 -19.23 5.61 -1.93
C ASP A 115 -17.71 5.66 -1.83
N ARG A 116 -17.08 6.62 -2.52
CA ARG A 116 -15.63 6.85 -2.41
C ARG A 116 -15.21 7.23 -0.99
N ARG A 117 -15.98 8.11 -0.35
CA ARG A 117 -15.71 8.52 1.03
C ARG A 117 -15.75 7.33 2.00
N ASP A 118 -16.72 6.43 1.82
CA ASP A 118 -16.91 5.28 2.71
C ASP A 118 -15.85 4.19 2.47
N LEU A 119 -15.42 3.99 1.22
CA LEU A 119 -14.28 3.12 0.88
C LEU A 119 -12.99 3.57 1.55
N GLU A 120 -12.70 4.87 1.48
CA GLU A 120 -11.51 5.48 2.08
C GLU A 120 -11.59 5.50 3.61
N ARG A 121 -12.80 5.72 4.17
CA ARG A 121 -13.06 5.61 5.60
C ARG A 121 -12.67 4.23 6.13
N GLU A 122 -13.04 3.14 5.45
CA GLU A 122 -12.66 1.77 5.85
C GLU A 122 -11.15 1.56 5.80
N ALA A 123 -10.48 2.06 4.76
CA ALA A 123 -9.03 1.95 4.63
C ALA A 123 -8.29 2.69 5.75
N TYR A 124 -8.70 3.93 6.06
CA TYR A 124 -8.18 4.68 7.21
C TYR A 124 -8.56 4.05 8.55
N ALA A 125 -9.74 3.44 8.67
CA ALA A 125 -10.17 2.75 9.88
C ALA A 125 -9.20 1.63 10.24
N VAL A 126 -8.85 0.78 9.27
CA VAL A 126 -7.85 -0.29 9.45
C VAL A 126 -6.45 0.27 9.68
N GLN A 127 -6.01 1.22 8.84
CA GLN A 127 -4.65 1.78 8.89
C GLN A 127 -4.30 2.36 10.27
N THR A 128 -5.30 2.93 10.96
CA THR A 128 -5.10 3.64 12.23
C THR A 128 -5.29 2.76 13.47
N GLN A 129 -5.64 1.48 13.32
CA GLN A 129 -5.73 0.55 14.45
C GLN A 129 -4.35 0.12 14.98
N PRO A 130 -4.21 -0.17 16.29
CA PRO A 130 -2.97 -0.72 16.85
C PRO A 130 -2.61 -2.10 16.29
N ASN A 131 -3.59 -2.90 15.88
CA ASN A 131 -3.43 -4.21 15.23
C ASN A 131 -3.62 -4.17 13.71
N SER A 132 -3.38 -3.02 13.07
CA SER A 132 -3.64 -2.76 11.65
C SER A 132 -3.04 -3.80 10.69
N PHE A 133 -1.82 -4.29 10.97
CA PHE A 133 -1.17 -5.33 10.17
C PHE A 133 -1.95 -6.65 10.16
N ASP A 134 -2.42 -7.10 11.32
CA ASP A 134 -3.16 -8.37 11.44
C ASP A 134 -4.55 -8.25 10.81
N LEU A 135 -5.18 -7.08 10.95
CA LEU A 135 -6.44 -6.77 10.27
C LEU A 135 -6.27 -6.80 8.75
N ALA A 136 -5.24 -6.16 8.20
CA ALA A 136 -4.95 -6.18 6.77
C ALA A 136 -4.79 -7.60 6.21
N ILE A 137 -4.00 -8.44 6.89
CA ILE A 137 -3.83 -9.85 6.51
C ILE A 137 -5.17 -10.60 6.58
N SER A 138 -5.95 -10.39 7.64
CA SER A 138 -7.25 -11.04 7.82
C SER A 138 -8.22 -10.68 6.69
N LEU A 139 -8.30 -9.41 6.31
CA LEU A 139 -9.16 -8.93 5.22
C LEU A 139 -8.73 -9.52 3.87
N LEU A 140 -7.43 -9.52 3.56
CA LEU A 140 -6.93 -10.15 2.34
C LEU A 140 -7.25 -11.65 2.31
N LYS A 141 -7.01 -12.38 3.39
CA LYS A 141 -7.33 -13.82 3.47
C LYS A 141 -8.83 -14.10 3.36
N LYS A 142 -9.67 -13.22 3.88
CA LYS A 142 -11.13 -13.36 3.84
C LYS A 142 -11.70 -13.11 2.45
N HIS A 143 -11.15 -12.14 1.73
CA HIS A 143 -11.77 -11.65 0.49
C HIS A 143 -11.02 -12.05 -0.79
N CYS A 144 -9.71 -12.28 -0.73
CA CYS A 144 -8.89 -12.64 -1.88
C CYS A 144 -8.57 -14.13 -1.91
N GLN A 145 -8.39 -14.67 -3.12
CA GLN A 145 -7.79 -15.99 -3.32
C GLN A 145 -6.27 -15.86 -3.27
N ILE A 146 -5.64 -16.62 -2.37
CA ILE A 146 -4.19 -16.63 -2.19
C ILE A 146 -3.64 -17.88 -2.87
N LYS A 147 -2.58 -17.71 -3.68
CA LYS A 147 -1.91 -18.78 -4.41
C LYS A 147 -0.58 -19.18 -3.78
#